data_AF-A0A9P3URE6-F1
#
_entry.id   AF-A0A9P3URE6-F1
#
_cell.length_a   1.000
_cell.length_b   1.000
_cell.length_c   1.000
_cell.angle_alpha   90.00
_cell.angle_beta   90.00
_cell.angle_gamma   90.00
#
_symmetry.space_group_name_H-M   'P 1'
#
loop_
_entity.id
_entity.type
_entity.pdbx_description
1 polymer ?
#
loop_
_entity_poly.entity_id
_entity_poly.type
_entity_poly.pdbx_seq_one_letter_code
_entity_poly.pdbx_strand_id
1 'polypeptide(L)'
;MKLGRYSFDLKVKDGLVLPYEGNDFEGPNGCSLRPPASPMFQEVVRNFRGRNILISILPQGTPLPPSLTILHEHTDHYSIQTTRPIKLSALNKELTEFFDAHARFMEKEQFHREYPFSPFS
;
A
#
# COMPACT_ATOMS: atom_id res chain seq x y z
N MET A 1 -4.08 1.51 30.72
CA MET A 1 -3.14 0.54 30.14
C MET A 1 -3.10 0.76 28.63
N LYS A 2 -1.95 1.19 28.08
CA LYS A 2 -1.74 1.25 26.61
C LYS A 2 -1.74 -0.20 26.13
N LEU A 3 -2.75 -0.64 25.40
CA LEU A 3 -2.69 -1.91 24.68
C LEU A 3 -1.47 -1.83 23.76
N GLY A 4 -0.45 -2.62 24.03
CA GLY A 4 0.76 -2.76 23.23
C GLY A 4 0.46 -3.41 21.88
N ARG A 5 -0.36 -2.75 21.06
CA ARG A 5 -0.60 -3.14 19.68
C ARG A 5 0.64 -2.78 18.89
N TYR A 6 1.50 -3.76 18.66
CA TYR A 6 2.43 -3.72 17.54
C TYR A 6 1.57 -3.82 16.27
N SER A 7 1.42 -2.70 15.55
CA SER A 7 0.89 -2.73 14.19
C SER A 7 2.00 -3.23 13.28
N PHE A 8 1.75 -4.32 12.57
CA PHE A 8 2.64 -4.86 11.54
C PHE A 8 1.82 -4.97 10.26
N ASP A 9 2.42 -4.66 9.11
CA ASP A 9 1.72 -4.68 7.80
C ASP A 9 1.71 -6.07 7.15
N LEU A 10 2.45 -7.04 7.71
CA LEU A 10 2.56 -8.38 7.18
C LEU A 10 3.01 -9.40 8.25
N LYS A 11 2.58 -10.66 8.08
CA LYS A 11 2.95 -11.79 8.94
C LYS A 11 4.02 -12.64 8.24
N VAL A 12 5.04 -13.02 9.00
CA VAL A 12 6.09 -13.92 8.52
C VAL A 12 5.90 -15.28 9.19
N LYS A 13 5.83 -16.34 8.38
CA LYS A 13 5.76 -17.74 8.81
C LYS A 13 7.00 -18.47 8.30
N ASP A 14 7.77 -19.04 9.22
CA ASP A 14 9.02 -19.77 8.91
C ASP A 14 10.01 -18.95 8.05
N GLY A 15 10.08 -17.64 8.30
CA GLY A 15 10.95 -16.71 7.56
C GLY A 15 10.41 -16.28 6.19
N LEU A 16 9.18 -16.67 5.84
CA LEU A 16 8.54 -16.37 4.56
C LEU A 16 7.25 -15.56 4.77
N VAL A 17 7.00 -14.64 3.85
CA VAL A 17 5.68 -14.07 3.59
C VAL A 17 4.96 -15.06 2.68
N LEU A 18 3.73 -15.40 3.05
CA LEU A 18 2.91 -16.36 2.30
C LEU A 18 1.82 -15.61 1.53
N PRO A 19 1.39 -16.14 0.37
CA PRO A 19 0.24 -15.59 -0.33
C PRO A 19 -0.99 -15.69 0.56
N TYR A 20 -1.88 -14.71 0.45
CA TYR A 20 -3.19 -14.84 1.06
C TYR A 20 -4.03 -15.84 0.28
N GLU A 21 -4.85 -16.61 1.00
CA GLU A 21 -5.76 -17.58 0.42
C GLU A 21 -7.16 -16.96 0.38
N GLY A 22 -7.63 -16.58 -0.81
CA GLY A 22 -8.96 -15.96 -1.01
C GLY A 22 -8.92 -14.74 -1.92
N ASN A 23 -10.11 -14.22 -2.24
CA ASN A 23 -10.27 -12.99 -3.04
C ASN A 23 -10.31 -11.73 -2.16
N ASP A 24 -10.83 -11.87 -0.95
CA ASP A 24 -10.91 -10.83 0.07
C ASP A 24 -10.03 -11.25 1.24
N PHE A 25 -9.36 -10.29 1.89
CA PHE A 25 -8.53 -10.57 3.05
C PHE A 25 -8.98 -9.78 4.29
N GLU A 26 -8.73 -10.32 5.48
CA GLU A 26 -8.86 -9.58 6.74
C GLU A 26 -7.50 -9.54 7.44
N GLY A 27 -6.91 -8.34 7.53
CA GLY A 27 -5.71 -8.07 8.32
C GLY A 27 -4.40 -8.04 7.55
N PRO A 28 -3.31 -7.58 8.20
CA PRO A 28 -2.13 -7.12 7.51
C PRO A 28 -1.41 -8.24 6.74
N ASN A 29 -1.34 -8.12 5.41
CA ASN A 29 -0.65 -9.08 4.56
C ASN A 29 0.07 -8.47 3.35
N GLY A 30 0.41 -7.18 3.38
CA GLY A 30 1.12 -6.57 2.27
C GLY A 30 1.21 -5.06 2.28
N CYS A 31 1.56 -4.49 1.13
CA CYS A 31 1.72 -3.05 0.95
C CYS A 31 0.34 -2.38 0.82
N SER A 32 -0.03 -1.57 1.80
CA SER A 32 -1.31 -0.83 1.81
C SER A 32 -1.38 0.18 0.68
N LEU A 33 -2.50 0.16 -0.04
CA LEU A 33 -2.82 1.06 -1.14
C LEU A 33 -4.23 1.63 -0.96
N ARG A 34 -4.42 2.85 -1.44
CA ARG A 34 -5.74 3.48 -1.55
C ARG A 34 -5.80 4.31 -2.83
N PRO A 35 -6.98 4.47 -3.46
CA PRO A 35 -7.18 5.46 -4.51
C PRO A 35 -6.76 6.87 -4.01
N PRO A 36 -6.17 7.72 -4.85
CA PRO A 36 -5.69 9.03 -4.42
C PRO A 36 -6.82 9.97 -3.96
N ALA A 37 -8.04 9.79 -4.49
CA ALA A 37 -9.23 10.52 -4.08
C ALA A 37 -9.94 9.93 -2.83
N SER A 38 -9.43 8.83 -2.27
CA SER A 38 -9.97 8.23 -1.04
C SER A 38 -10.02 9.26 0.10
N PRO A 39 -11.17 9.47 0.76
CA PRO A 39 -11.25 10.32 1.94
C PRO A 39 -10.25 9.91 3.03
N MET A 40 -10.08 8.60 3.23
CA MET A 40 -9.12 8.05 4.20
C MET A 40 -7.67 8.35 3.80
N PHE A 41 -7.29 8.18 2.54
CA PHE A 41 -5.93 8.48 2.09
C PHE A 41 -5.63 9.98 2.14
N GLN A 42 -6.59 10.81 1.75
CA GLN A 42 -6.51 12.26 1.87
C GLN A 42 -6.30 12.68 3.33
N GLU A 43 -7.03 12.07 4.27
CA GLU A 43 -6.84 12.30 5.70
C GLU A 43 -5.44 11.90 6.18
N VAL A 44 -4.92 10.74 5.74
CA VAL A 44 -3.56 10.27 6.05
C VAL A 44 -2.53 11.27 5.56
N VAL A 45 -2.57 11.63 4.27
CA VAL A 45 -1.59 12.56 3.67
C VAL A 45 -1.62 13.91 4.40
N ARG A 46 -2.82 14.46 4.65
CA ARG A 46 -2.98 15.75 5.33
C ARG A 46 -2.42 15.74 6.75
N ASN A 47 -2.72 14.70 7.53
CA ASN A 47 -2.33 14.62 8.94
C ASN A 47 -0.92 14.08 9.17
N PHE A 48 -0.26 13.51 8.16
CA PHE A 48 1.10 13.04 8.30
C PHE A 48 2.06 14.20 8.62
N ARG A 49 2.80 14.07 9.73
CA ARG A 49 3.71 15.09 10.27
C ARG A 49 5.19 14.85 9.95
N GLY A 50 5.52 13.70 9.36
CA GLY A 50 6.89 13.42 8.94
C GLY A 50 7.33 14.39 7.84
N ARG A 51 8.63 14.68 7.80
CA ARG A 51 9.24 15.49 6.74
C ARG A 51 9.65 14.58 5.58
N ASN A 52 9.79 15.14 4.38
CA ASN A 52 10.22 14.42 3.18
C ASN A 52 9.31 13.23 2.82
N ILE A 53 8.00 13.47 2.82
CA ILE A 53 7.01 12.45 2.43
C ILE A 53 7.06 12.31 0.92
N LEU A 54 7.24 11.07 0.45
CA LEU A 54 7.05 10.71 -0.94
C LEU A 54 5.74 9.97 -1.10
N ILE A 55 4.90 10.43 -2.01
CA ILE A 55 3.63 9.77 -2.35
C ILE A 55 3.82 9.08 -3.69
N SER A 56 3.67 7.75 -3.69
CA SER A 56 3.78 6.91 -4.88
C SER A 56 2.39 6.68 -5.48
N ILE A 57 2.20 7.10 -6.73
CA ILE A 57 0.96 6.89 -7.49
C ILE A 57 1.22 5.86 -8.58
N LEU A 58 0.65 4.67 -8.42
CA LEU A 58 0.59 3.64 -9.46
C LEU A 58 -0.57 3.97 -10.43
N PRO A 59 -0.31 4.20 -11.73
CA PRO A 59 -1.36 4.41 -12.70
C PRO A 59 -2.27 3.19 -12.84
N GLN A 60 -3.56 3.41 -13.05
CA GLN A 60 -4.49 2.34 -13.41
C GLN A 60 -4.03 1.66 -14.71
N GLY A 61 -4.13 0.32 -14.75
CA GLY A 61 -3.66 -0.48 -15.88
C GLY A 61 -2.16 -0.83 -15.85
N THR A 62 -1.44 -0.43 -14.79
CA THR A 62 -0.06 -0.89 -14.58
C THR A 62 -0.03 -2.42 -14.47
N PRO A 63 0.76 -3.12 -15.30
CA PRO A 63 0.86 -4.57 -15.24
C PRO A 63 1.60 -4.99 -13.98
N LEU A 64 0.98 -5.85 -13.17
CA LEU A 64 1.65 -6.48 -12.02
C LEU A 64 2.56 -7.61 -12.50
N PRO A 65 3.75 -7.78 -11.90
CA PRO A 65 4.53 -8.98 -12.12
C PRO A 65 3.75 -10.21 -11.61
N PRO A 66 3.90 -11.40 -12.22
CA PRO A 66 3.15 -12.60 -11.82
C PRO A 66 3.34 -13.03 -10.35
N SER A 67 4.41 -12.56 -9.71
CA SER A 67 4.76 -12.77 -8.30
C SER A 67 3.99 -11.87 -7.33
N LEU A 68 3.27 -10.86 -7.82
CA LEU A 68 2.48 -9.92 -7.04
C LEU A 68 1.00 -9.98 -7.46
N THR A 69 0.12 -9.68 -6.52
CA THR A 69 -1.32 -9.53 -6.74
C THR A 69 -1.83 -8.34 -5.95
N ILE A 70 -2.96 -7.76 -6.37
CA ILE A 70 -3.69 -6.75 -5.59
C ILE A 70 -4.97 -7.40 -5.08
N LEU A 71 -5.14 -7.41 -3.76
CA LEU A 71 -6.37 -7.83 -3.11
C LEU A 71 -7.11 -6.62 -2.54
N HIS A 72 -8.44 -6.66 -2.59
CA HIS A 72 -9.30 -5.68 -1.96
C HIS A 72 -9.62 -6.17 -0.55
N GLU A 73 -9.39 -5.35 0.47
CA GLU A 73 -9.75 -5.71 1.86
C GLU A 73 -11.21 -5.36 2.12
N HIS A 74 -11.49 -4.04 2.06
CA HIS A 74 -12.80 -3.45 2.23
C HIS A 74 -12.75 -1.98 1.80
N THR A 75 -13.91 -1.38 1.49
CA THR A 75 -14.05 0.05 1.19
C THR A 75 -13.09 0.52 0.09
N ASP A 76 -12.13 1.38 0.41
CA ASP A 76 -11.12 1.92 -0.51
C ASP A 76 -9.71 1.36 -0.23
N HIS A 77 -9.60 0.29 0.56
CA HIS A 77 -8.34 -0.29 0.98
C HIS A 77 -7.97 -1.50 0.13
N TYR A 78 -6.80 -1.42 -0.49
CA TYR A 78 -6.19 -2.48 -1.28
C TYR A 78 -4.84 -2.85 -0.69
N SER A 79 -4.34 -4.04 -1.03
CA SER A 79 -3.01 -4.48 -0.65
C SER A 79 -2.30 -5.16 -1.80
N ILE A 80 -1.08 -4.73 -2.11
CA ILE A 80 -0.18 -5.54 -2.95
C ILE A 80 0.43 -6.63 -2.08
N GLN A 81 0.25 -7.87 -2.50
CA GLN A 81 0.71 -9.06 -1.81
C GLN A 81 1.47 -9.98 -2.76
N THR A 82 2.14 -10.99 -2.21
CA THR A 82 2.81 -12.01 -3.01
C THR A 82 1.84 -13.10 -3.46
N THR A 83 2.11 -13.73 -4.60
CA THR A 83 1.40 -14.92 -5.09
C THR A 83 2.10 -16.24 -4.72
N ARG A 84 3.26 -16.17 -4.06
CA ARG A 84 4.08 -17.34 -3.70
C ARG A 84 4.83 -17.12 -2.39
N PRO A 85 5.24 -18.18 -1.68
CA PRO A 85 6.13 -18.04 -0.53
C PRO A 85 7.42 -17.28 -0.92
N ILE A 86 7.73 -16.20 -0.21
CA ILE A 86 8.87 -15.33 -0.50
C ILE A 86 9.50 -14.78 0.79
N LYS A 87 10.82 -14.58 0.81
CA LYS A 87 11.46 -13.90 1.95
C LYS A 87 11.01 -12.45 2.02
N LEU A 88 10.80 -11.92 3.23
CA LEU A 88 10.42 -10.51 3.42
C LEU A 88 11.38 -9.53 2.72
N SER A 89 12.69 -9.77 2.78
CA SER A 89 13.67 -8.92 2.09
C SER A 89 13.53 -8.95 0.56
N ALA A 90 13.17 -10.10 0.00
CA ALA A 90 12.95 -10.24 -1.44
C ALA A 90 11.63 -9.57 -1.86
N LEU A 91 10.57 -9.70 -1.05
CA LEU A 91 9.31 -8.98 -1.30
C LEU A 91 9.52 -7.46 -1.24
N ASN A 92 10.23 -6.96 -0.23
CA ASN A 92 10.53 -5.52 -0.13
C ASN A 92 11.33 -5.04 -1.34
N LYS A 93 12.34 -5.80 -1.75
CA LYS A 93 13.14 -5.47 -2.95
C LYS A 93 12.26 -5.42 -4.20
N GLU A 94 11.44 -6.43 -4.41
CA GLU A 94 10.55 -6.53 -5.57
C GLU A 94 9.50 -5.41 -5.61
N LEU A 95 8.91 -5.06 -4.46
CA LEU A 95 8.01 -3.92 -4.34
C LEU A 95 8.73 -2.62 -4.69
N THR A 96 9.91 -2.37 -4.11
CA THR A 96 10.70 -1.17 -4.42
C THR A 96 11.00 -1.07 -5.91
N GLU A 97 11.50 -2.13 -6.53
CA GLU A 97 11.79 -2.17 -7.98
C GLU A 97 10.52 -1.91 -8.81
N PHE A 98 9.37 -2.47 -8.39
CA PHE A 98 8.09 -2.25 -9.05
C PHE A 98 7.62 -0.80 -8.95
N PHE A 99 7.67 -0.18 -7.77
CA PHE A 99 7.30 1.23 -7.61
C PHE A 99 8.26 2.15 -8.35
N ASP A 100 9.58 1.89 -8.29
CA ASP A 100 10.58 2.69 -9.00
C ASP A 100 10.37 2.67 -10.52
N ALA A 101 9.94 1.54 -11.08
CA ALA A 101 9.70 1.38 -12.50
C ALA A 101 8.36 1.96 -12.99
N HIS A 102 7.32 1.91 -12.15
CA HIS A 102 5.94 2.14 -12.61
C HIS A 102 5.19 3.27 -11.91
N ALA A 103 5.63 3.70 -10.72
CA ALA A 103 4.94 4.75 -9.98
C ALA A 103 5.42 6.13 -10.40
N ARG A 104 4.52 7.11 -10.33
CA ARG A 104 4.90 8.52 -10.25
C ARG A 104 5.09 8.87 -8.79
N PHE A 105 6.21 9.51 -8.49
CA PHE A 105 6.49 10.01 -7.15
C PHE A 105 6.19 11.49 -7.09
N MET A 106 5.54 11.92 -6.01
CA MET A 106 5.22 13.33 -5.79
C MET A 106 5.31 13.71 -4.32
N GLU A 107 5.64 14.98 -4.10
CA GLU A 107 5.61 15.58 -2.77
C GLU A 107 4.17 15.86 -2.32
N LYS A 108 3.98 16.04 -1.02
CA LYS A 108 2.66 16.31 -0.42
C LYS A 108 1.96 17.52 -1.05
N GLU A 109 2.69 18.58 -1.34
CA GLU A 109 2.17 19.80 -1.95
C GLU A 109 1.72 19.58 -3.39
N GLN A 110 2.44 18.75 -4.16
CA GLN A 110 2.04 18.35 -5.51
C GLN A 110 0.78 17.50 -5.47
N PHE A 111 0.73 16.52 -4.56
CA PHE A 111 -0.43 15.67 -4.36
C PHE A 111 -1.70 16.47 -4.02
N HIS A 112 -1.62 17.44 -3.11
CA HIS A 112 -2.78 18.30 -2.78
C HIS A 112 -3.28 19.14 -3.96
N ARG A 113 -2.39 19.50 -4.90
CA ARG A 113 -2.79 20.24 -6.11
C ARG A 113 -3.45 19.34 -7.14
N GLU A 114 -2.92 18.13 -7.33
CA GLU A 114 -3.42 17.17 -8.33
C GLU A 114 -4.71 16.46 -7.85
N TYR A 115 -4.79 16.17 -6.55
CA TYR A 115 -5.92 15.49 -5.90
C TYR A 115 -6.47 16.37 -4.77
N PRO A 116 -7.20 17.44 -5.10
CA PRO A 116 -7.75 18.32 -4.08
C PRO A 116 -8.79 17.59 -3.23
N PHE A 117 -8.73 17.81 -1.92
CA PHE A 117 -9.72 17.26 -1.00
C PHE A 117 -11.09 17.89 -1.25
N SER A 118 -12.06 17.07 -1.65
CA SER A 118 -13.47 17.46 -1.72
C SER A 118 -14.23 16.80 -0.56
N PRO A 119 -14.67 17.56 0.45
CA PRO A 119 -15.42 17.00 1.58
C PRO A 119 -16.84 16.51 1.24
N PHE A 120 -17.30 16.65 -0.02
CA PHE A 120 -18.72 16.46 -0.38
C PHE A 120 -18.95 15.83 -1.77
N SER A 121 -18.14 14.85 -2.19
CA SER A 121 -18.46 14.04 -3.38
C SER A 121 -19.14 12.73 -3.01
#